data_AF-A0A950UIV1-F1
#
_entry.id   AF-A0A950UIV1-F1
#
_cell.length_a   1.000
_cell.length_b   1.000
_cell.length_c   1.000
_cell.angle_alpha   90.00
_cell.angle_beta   90.00
_cell.angle_gamma   90.00
#
_symmetry.space_group_name_H-M   'P 1'
#
loop_
_entity.id
_entity.type
_entity.pdbx_description
1 polymer ?
#
loop_
_entity_poly.entity_id
_entity_poly.type
_entity_poly.pdbx_seq_one_letter_code
_entity_poly.pdbx_strand_id
1 'polypeptide(L)'
;MAELFRRYTDDGDSIAELTRWLTDSGTLTRTGKRRWDRSVVWGMLKNPAYMGQAAFGKTRVLHEPAGINRRARLEGRSTPRPVKTVDQPRQEWTAIPVPAIISRLTFERAARRLEDNKRFASRNSKVPSLLQGMIACASCGYGYYRGHTTTTAKNKIYYYRCLGSDDYRYEGGRICASKPVRADYLDTVVWEHITGLLADPALIRAEIDQRLEHARTSDPATREQDRLQLALAKADTSVTRMIEAYQEQLITIDELRSRMPGLRARQASLRGQLDALQAQLADREAYLKLADDLEGFLTQLRHNAATADVEERQRVLRLLVKDVLIGPEKITIRHRIPLREPGPATRHRDPHTDTESDEKGDHGPGSLLRWGRDQPRPTERGPPRDGAGRRGPLLPSRASQCRDGGSGLPGPGQIRR
;
A
#
# COMPACT_ATOMS: atom_id res chain seq x y z
N MET A 1 -8.83 12.53 -22.45
CA MET A 1 -8.75 11.51 -21.38
C MET A 1 -7.43 10.74 -21.42
N ALA A 2 -7.08 10.07 -22.52
CA ALA A 2 -5.80 9.36 -22.64
C ALA A 2 -4.59 10.26 -22.32
N GLU A 3 -4.59 11.48 -22.87
CA GLU A 3 -3.54 12.48 -22.60
C GLU A 3 -3.42 12.88 -21.11
N LEU A 4 -4.55 12.98 -20.40
CA LEU A 4 -4.55 13.29 -18.96
C LEU A 4 -3.85 12.20 -18.15
N PHE A 5 -4.12 10.93 -18.49
CA PHE A 5 -3.45 9.79 -17.86
C PHE A 5 -1.98 9.73 -18.23
N ARG A 6 -1.61 9.95 -19.50
CA ARG A 6 -0.22 9.98 -19.97
C ARG A 6 0.59 11.03 -19.20
N ARG A 7 0.09 12.27 -19.12
CA ARG A 7 0.73 13.34 -18.32
C ARG A 7 0.88 12.96 -16.85
N TYR A 8 -0.15 12.34 -16.28
CA TYR A 8 -0.11 11.87 -14.89
C TYR A 8 0.79 10.65 -14.65
N THR A 9 1.07 9.80 -15.63
CA THR A 9 1.88 8.58 -15.40
C THR A 9 3.29 8.69 -15.92
N ASP A 10 3.48 9.32 -17.06
CA ASP A 10 4.74 9.37 -17.81
C ASP A 10 5.43 10.72 -17.60
N ASP A 11 4.71 11.83 -17.75
CA ASP A 11 5.33 13.18 -17.69
C ASP A 11 5.57 13.65 -16.23
N GLY A 12 4.98 12.98 -15.24
CA GLY A 12 5.21 13.34 -13.84
C GLY A 12 4.29 14.44 -13.31
N ASP A 13 3.31 14.92 -14.09
CA ASP A 13 2.42 16.03 -13.70
C ASP A 13 1.63 15.73 -12.40
N SER A 14 1.50 16.74 -11.54
CA SER A 14 0.64 16.73 -10.37
C SER A 14 -0.82 16.99 -10.74
N ILE A 15 -1.76 16.61 -9.87
CA ILE A 15 -3.20 16.88 -10.10
C ILE A 15 -3.46 18.40 -10.24
N ALA A 16 -2.68 19.23 -9.55
CA ALA A 16 -2.78 20.68 -9.66
C ALA A 16 -2.32 21.19 -11.03
N GLU A 17 -1.25 20.62 -11.59
CA GLU A 17 -0.78 20.93 -12.95
C GLU A 17 -1.79 20.49 -14.01
N LEU A 18 -2.33 19.28 -13.89
CA LEU A 18 -3.39 18.80 -14.78
C LEU A 18 -4.62 19.71 -14.77
N THR A 19 -4.99 20.19 -13.58
CA THR A 19 -6.13 21.11 -13.42
C THR A 19 -5.85 22.46 -14.10
N ARG A 20 -4.62 22.99 -13.97
CA ARG A 20 -4.20 24.21 -14.65
C ARG A 20 -4.20 24.01 -16.16
N TRP A 21 -3.53 22.96 -16.64
CA TRP A 21 -3.49 22.59 -18.05
C TRP A 21 -4.88 22.48 -18.68
N LEU A 22 -5.83 21.77 -18.04
CA LEU A 22 -7.21 21.64 -18.55
C LEU A 22 -7.97 22.97 -18.58
N THR A 23 -7.65 23.88 -17.66
CA THR A 23 -8.28 25.21 -17.61
C THR A 23 -7.68 26.12 -18.69
N ASP A 24 -6.35 26.08 -18.85
CA ASP A 24 -5.61 26.89 -19.82
C ASP A 24 -5.87 26.45 -21.26
N SER A 25 -6.14 25.16 -21.48
CA SER A 25 -6.55 24.61 -22.78
C SER A 25 -7.98 24.94 -23.19
N GLY A 26 -8.73 25.70 -22.37
CA GLY A 26 -10.11 26.09 -22.63
C GLY A 26 -11.12 24.94 -22.60
N THR A 27 -10.75 23.77 -22.06
CA THR A 27 -11.63 22.59 -22.01
C THR A 27 -12.71 22.78 -20.94
N LEU A 28 -13.99 22.67 -21.31
CA LEU A 28 -15.09 22.77 -20.36
C LEU A 28 -15.23 21.49 -19.53
N THR A 29 -15.60 21.64 -18.26
CA THR A 29 -16.00 20.51 -17.42
C THR A 29 -17.34 19.92 -17.89
N ARG A 30 -17.70 18.72 -17.42
CA ARG A 30 -18.99 18.07 -17.69
C ARG A 30 -20.21 18.97 -17.40
N THR A 31 -20.10 19.87 -16.42
CA THR A 31 -21.18 20.81 -16.05
C THR A 31 -21.03 22.18 -16.71
N GLY A 32 -20.22 22.30 -17.77
CA GLY A 32 -20.01 23.55 -18.52
C GLY A 32 -19.13 24.60 -17.83
N LYS A 33 -18.49 24.28 -16.70
CA LYS A 33 -17.60 25.23 -16.02
C LYS A 33 -16.25 25.31 -16.71
N ARG A 34 -15.68 26.52 -16.80
CA ARG A 34 -14.36 26.79 -17.40
C ARG A 34 -13.19 26.38 -16.50
N ARG A 35 -13.36 26.47 -15.17
CA ARG A 35 -12.34 26.10 -14.20
C ARG A 35 -12.48 24.65 -13.78
N TRP A 36 -11.40 23.90 -13.88
CA TRP A 36 -11.33 22.55 -13.35
C TRP A 36 -11.04 22.57 -11.84
N ASP A 37 -11.61 21.59 -11.13
CA ASP A 37 -11.32 21.37 -9.72
C ASP A 37 -10.49 20.10 -9.53
N ARG A 38 -9.57 20.13 -8.57
CA ARG A 38 -8.66 19.01 -8.28
C ARG A 38 -9.42 17.73 -7.90
N SER A 39 -10.54 17.86 -7.19
CA SER A 39 -11.37 16.72 -6.79
C SER A 39 -11.99 16.00 -7.99
N VAL A 40 -12.34 16.74 -9.05
CA VAL A 40 -12.88 16.18 -10.30
C VAL A 40 -11.81 15.36 -10.99
N VAL A 41 -10.61 15.92 -11.18
CA VAL A 41 -9.48 15.20 -11.78
C VAL A 41 -9.08 13.99 -10.94
N TRP A 42 -9.04 14.12 -9.62
CA TRP A 42 -8.80 13.00 -8.71
C TRP A 42 -9.85 11.89 -8.84
N GLY A 43 -11.14 12.25 -8.95
CA GLY A 43 -12.23 11.30 -9.18
C GLY A 43 -12.12 10.60 -10.53
N MET A 44 -11.68 11.31 -11.56
CA MET A 44 -11.43 10.76 -12.89
C MET A 44 -10.30 9.72 -12.86
N LEU A 45 -9.17 10.04 -12.22
CA LEU A 45 -8.04 9.11 -12.12
C LEU A 45 -8.38 7.80 -11.38
N LYS A 46 -9.42 7.80 -10.55
CA LYS A 46 -9.90 6.61 -9.81
C LYS A 46 -11.03 5.85 -10.52
N ASN A 47 -11.53 6.34 -11.65
CA ASN A 47 -12.71 5.75 -12.29
C ASN A 47 -12.34 4.54 -13.16
N PRO A 48 -12.73 3.30 -12.78
CA PRO A 48 -12.36 2.10 -13.53
C PRO A 48 -13.06 2.01 -14.89
N ALA A 49 -14.09 2.83 -15.15
CA ALA A 49 -14.74 2.89 -16.46
C ALA A 49 -13.75 3.22 -17.58
N TYR A 50 -12.69 4.00 -17.31
CA TYR A 50 -11.71 4.35 -18.34
C TYR A 50 -10.87 3.17 -18.82
N MET A 51 -10.67 2.14 -17.99
CA MET A 51 -10.03 0.88 -18.39
C MET A 51 -11.03 -0.19 -18.88
N GLY A 52 -12.28 0.20 -19.13
CA GLY A 52 -13.32 -0.68 -19.67
C GLY A 52 -14.16 -1.41 -18.62
N GLN A 53 -14.08 -1.03 -17.34
CA GLN A 53 -14.84 -1.65 -16.26
C GLN A 53 -15.57 -0.60 -15.44
N ALA A 54 -16.78 -0.22 -15.86
CA ALA A 54 -17.64 0.59 -15.00
C ALA A 54 -18.00 -0.20 -13.74
N ALA A 55 -18.18 0.48 -12.61
CA ALA A 55 -18.49 -0.17 -11.35
C ALA A 55 -19.69 0.49 -10.68
N PHE A 56 -20.66 -0.33 -10.26
CA PHE A 56 -21.81 0.06 -9.44
C PHE A 56 -21.65 -0.45 -8.00
N GLY A 57 -22.36 0.13 -7.04
CA GLY A 57 -22.31 -0.29 -5.63
C GLY A 57 -21.05 0.13 -4.87
N LYS A 58 -20.27 1.10 -5.37
CA LYS A 58 -18.98 1.52 -4.75
C LYS A 58 -19.14 2.06 -3.33
N THR A 59 -20.32 2.55 -2.98
CA THR A 59 -20.61 3.19 -1.70
C THR A 59 -21.95 2.72 -1.19
N ARG A 60 -22.06 2.49 0.12
CA ARG A 60 -23.34 2.27 0.80
C ARG A 60 -23.65 3.42 1.74
N VAL A 61 -24.94 3.62 1.95
CA VAL A 61 -25.47 4.59 2.91
C VAL A 61 -25.71 3.86 4.22
N LEU A 62 -25.13 4.37 5.31
CA LEU A 62 -25.37 3.90 6.67
C LEU A 62 -26.20 4.94 7.43
N HIS A 63 -27.26 4.49 8.10
CA HIS A 63 -28.15 5.31 8.91
C HIS A 63 -27.59 5.53 10.32
N GLU A 64 -26.39 6.10 10.37
CA GLU A 64 -25.73 6.50 11.60
C GLU A 64 -25.20 7.93 11.42
N PRO A 65 -25.23 8.76 12.49
CA PRO A 65 -24.69 10.10 12.42
C PRO A 65 -23.21 10.07 12.06
N ALA A 66 -22.81 10.93 11.12
CA ALA A 66 -21.41 11.12 10.81
C ALA A 66 -20.69 11.64 12.07
N GLY A 67 -19.54 11.04 12.40
CA GLY A 67 -18.76 11.48 13.55
C GLY A 67 -18.39 12.96 13.43
N ILE A 68 -18.77 13.75 14.44
CA ILE A 68 -18.47 15.19 14.45
C ILE A 68 -17.02 15.38 14.89
N ASN A 69 -16.29 16.23 14.16
CA ASN A 69 -14.93 16.61 14.55
C ASN A 69 -14.93 17.29 15.93
N ARG A 70 -13.81 17.24 16.64
CA ARG A 70 -13.72 17.74 18.03
C ARG A 70 -14.22 19.17 18.17
N ARG A 71 -13.90 20.04 17.20
CA ARG A 71 -14.26 21.45 17.21
C ARG A 71 -15.78 21.65 17.11
N ALA A 72 -16.43 21.03 16.13
CA ALA A 72 -17.87 21.13 15.97
C ALA A 72 -18.64 20.50 17.16
N ARG A 73 -18.08 19.45 17.79
CA ARG A 73 -18.62 18.89 19.04
C ARG A 73 -18.54 19.88 20.20
N LEU A 74 -17.41 20.57 20.35
CA LEU A 74 -17.23 21.61 21.37
C LEU A 74 -18.09 22.86 21.09
N GLU A 75 -18.36 23.16 19.82
CA GLU A 75 -19.26 24.23 19.38
C GLU A 75 -20.75 23.84 19.46
N GLY A 76 -21.09 22.67 20.01
CA GLY A 76 -22.48 22.21 20.18
C GLY A 76 -23.21 21.91 18.86
N ARG A 77 -22.49 21.81 17.74
CA ARG A 77 -23.07 21.54 16.43
C ARG A 77 -23.45 20.06 16.33
N SER A 78 -24.65 19.79 15.83
CA SER A 78 -25.13 18.44 15.49
C SER A 78 -25.03 18.20 13.98
N THR A 79 -24.99 16.93 13.57
CA THR A 79 -25.13 16.57 12.15
C THR A 79 -26.60 16.69 11.74
N PRO A 80 -26.95 17.47 10.71
CA PRO A 80 -28.34 17.64 10.29
C PRO A 80 -28.97 16.35 9.72
N ARG A 81 -28.15 15.40 9.25
CA ARG A 81 -28.60 14.11 8.73
C ARG A 81 -27.88 12.97 9.46
N PRO A 82 -28.61 11.98 10.02
CA PRO A 82 -28.03 10.83 10.70
C PRO A 82 -27.61 9.77 9.66
N VAL A 83 -26.88 10.21 8.64
CA VAL A 83 -26.53 9.37 7.51
C VAL A 83 -25.06 9.60 7.16
N LYS A 84 -24.32 8.51 6.96
CA LYS A 84 -22.95 8.52 6.48
C LYS A 84 -22.81 7.60 5.28
N THR A 85 -22.18 8.08 4.21
CA THR A 85 -21.83 7.26 3.05
C THR A 85 -20.45 6.66 3.27
N VAL A 86 -20.32 5.35 3.13
CA VAL A 86 -19.05 4.63 3.28
C VAL A 86 -18.70 3.88 2.00
N ASP A 87 -17.40 3.83 1.70
CA ASP A 87 -16.87 3.04 0.59
C ASP A 87 -17.06 1.55 0.90
N GLN A 88 -17.54 0.80 -0.10
CA GLN A 88 -17.72 -0.64 -0.03
C GLN A 88 -16.47 -1.38 -0.50
N PRO A 89 -16.18 -2.58 0.04
CA PRO A 89 -15.07 -3.40 -0.43
C PRO A 89 -15.29 -3.78 -1.90
N ARG A 90 -14.18 -3.99 -2.63
CA ARG A 90 -14.23 -4.23 -4.08
C ARG A 90 -15.00 -5.48 -4.48
N GLN A 91 -15.10 -6.46 -3.59
CA GLN A 91 -15.86 -7.69 -3.80
C GLN A 91 -17.36 -7.43 -3.95
N GLU A 92 -17.87 -6.38 -3.32
CA GLU A 92 -19.29 -5.99 -3.42
C GLU A 92 -19.59 -5.13 -4.65
N TRP A 93 -18.56 -4.79 -5.46
CA TRP A 93 -18.75 -3.95 -6.64
C TRP A 93 -19.25 -4.79 -7.81
N THR A 94 -20.33 -4.33 -8.44
CA THR A 94 -20.80 -4.93 -9.70
C THR A 94 -20.04 -4.30 -10.86
N ALA A 95 -19.17 -5.07 -11.51
CA ALA A 95 -18.42 -4.63 -12.68
C ALA A 95 -19.27 -4.75 -13.95
N ILE A 96 -19.37 -3.67 -14.70
CA ILE A 96 -20.11 -3.55 -15.96
C ILE A 96 -19.09 -3.30 -17.08
N PRO A 97 -19.01 -4.18 -18.10
CA PRO A 97 -18.07 -3.99 -19.20
C PRO A 97 -18.48 -2.78 -20.04
N VAL A 98 -17.51 -1.90 -20.32
CA VAL A 98 -17.69 -0.72 -21.17
C VAL A 98 -16.48 -0.58 -22.11
N PRO A 99 -16.58 0.15 -23.23
CA PRO A 99 -15.43 0.41 -24.09
C PRO A 99 -14.30 1.11 -23.33
N ALA A 100 -13.09 0.55 -23.39
CA ALA A 100 -11.91 1.10 -22.73
C ALA A 100 -11.35 2.29 -23.51
N ILE A 101 -10.96 3.35 -22.78
CA ILE A 101 -10.32 4.55 -23.32
C ILE A 101 -8.80 4.54 -23.07
N ILE A 102 -8.38 3.87 -21.99
CA ILE A 102 -6.98 3.70 -21.61
C ILE A 102 -6.69 2.23 -21.33
N SER A 103 -5.41 1.84 -21.43
CA SER A 103 -4.99 0.49 -21.06
C SER A 103 -5.13 0.26 -19.54
N ARG A 104 -5.36 -1.01 -19.17
CA ARG A 104 -5.34 -1.45 -17.77
C ARG A 104 -4.03 -1.04 -17.07
N LEU A 105 -2.90 -1.21 -17.75
CA LEU A 105 -1.57 -0.90 -17.22
C LEU A 105 -1.42 0.58 -16.85
N THR A 106 -1.87 1.49 -17.73
CA THR A 106 -1.81 2.94 -17.45
C THR A 106 -2.70 3.31 -16.27
N PHE A 107 -3.89 2.72 -16.17
CA PHE A 107 -4.79 2.95 -15.04
C PHE A 107 -4.19 2.45 -13.71
N GLU A 108 -3.58 1.27 -13.70
CA GLU A 108 -2.92 0.69 -12.53
C GLU A 108 -1.70 1.51 -12.10
N ARG A 109 -0.90 2.01 -13.05
CA ARG A 109 0.20 2.97 -12.78
C ARG A 109 -0.32 4.24 -12.11
N ALA A 110 -1.40 4.83 -12.62
CA ALA A 110 -2.03 6.01 -12.01
C ALA A 110 -2.55 5.71 -10.59
N ALA A 111 -3.21 4.56 -10.39
CA ALA A 111 -3.71 4.14 -9.07
C ALA A 111 -2.59 3.94 -8.05
N ARG A 112 -1.47 3.31 -8.46
CA ARG A 112 -0.27 3.16 -7.62
C ARG A 112 0.31 4.52 -7.23
N ARG A 113 0.46 5.43 -8.20
CA ARG A 113 0.93 6.80 -7.95
C ARG A 113 0.02 7.56 -6.98
N LEU A 114 -1.30 7.40 -7.08
CA LEU A 114 -2.24 7.99 -6.13
C LEU A 114 -2.05 7.47 -4.70
N GLU A 115 -1.83 6.17 -4.53
CA GLU A 115 -1.58 5.59 -3.19
C GLU A 115 -0.22 6.01 -2.64
N ASP A 116 0.83 6.05 -3.46
CA ASP A 116 2.14 6.56 -3.06
C ASP A 116 2.05 8.04 -2.65
N ASN A 117 1.34 8.88 -3.41
CA ASN A 117 1.09 10.27 -3.04
C ASN A 117 0.37 10.40 -1.69
N LYS A 118 -0.61 9.54 -1.41
CA LYS A 118 -1.33 9.50 -0.14
C LYS A 118 -0.45 9.02 1.02
N ARG A 119 0.41 8.03 0.78
CA ARG A 119 1.37 7.48 1.74
C ARG A 119 2.43 8.51 2.11
N PHE A 120 3.02 9.16 1.12
CA PHE A 120 4.15 10.09 1.27
C PHE A 120 3.73 11.56 1.39
N ALA A 121 2.43 11.84 1.49
CA ALA A 121 1.93 13.20 1.70
C ALA A 121 2.59 13.86 2.93
N SER A 122 3.16 15.05 2.73
CA SER A 122 3.75 15.87 3.79
C SER A 122 2.72 16.25 4.87
N ARG A 123 1.44 16.38 4.47
CA ARG A 123 0.32 16.85 5.30
C ARG A 123 0.69 18.21 5.94
N ASN A 124 0.74 18.28 7.27
CA ASN A 124 1.09 19.49 8.00
C ASN A 124 2.59 19.55 8.38
N SER A 125 3.43 18.65 7.84
CA SER A 125 4.86 18.66 8.14
C SER A 125 5.54 19.84 7.44
N LYS A 126 6.02 20.81 8.22
CA LYS A 126 6.76 21.98 7.72
C LYS A 126 8.24 21.70 7.45
N VAL A 127 8.79 20.70 8.13
CA VAL A 127 10.19 20.30 8.01
C VAL A 127 10.21 18.87 7.47
N PRO A 128 10.78 18.62 6.28
CA PRO A 128 10.85 17.28 5.71
C PRO A 128 11.68 16.37 6.61
N SER A 129 11.40 15.06 6.56
CA SER A 129 12.17 14.04 7.27
C SER A 129 12.37 12.86 6.36
N LEU A 130 13.57 12.29 6.34
CA LEU A 130 14.02 11.44 5.24
C LEU A 130 13.13 10.19 5.09
N LEU A 131 12.78 9.56 6.20
CA LEU A 131 12.07 8.28 6.22
C LEU A 131 10.55 8.41 6.45
N GLN A 132 9.98 9.60 6.21
CA GLN A 132 8.55 9.84 6.40
C GLN A 132 7.69 8.93 5.52
N GLY A 133 6.80 8.16 6.15
CA GLY A 133 5.90 7.23 5.45
C GLY A 133 6.57 5.91 5.00
N MET A 134 7.85 5.71 5.31
CA MET A 134 8.61 4.50 4.95
C MET A 134 8.85 3.56 6.13
N ILE A 135 8.71 4.04 7.36
CA ILE A 135 9.04 3.28 8.57
C ILE A 135 7.81 2.58 9.15
N ALA A 136 7.96 1.31 9.50
CA ALA A 136 6.98 0.54 10.26
C ALA A 136 7.62 -0.24 11.42
N CYS A 137 6.81 -0.59 12.42
CA CYS A 137 7.24 -1.37 13.57
C CYS A 137 7.16 -2.86 13.26
N ALA A 138 8.28 -3.57 13.44
CA ALA A 138 8.31 -5.03 13.25
C ALA A 138 7.40 -5.77 14.25
N SER A 139 7.22 -5.24 15.47
CA SER A 139 6.44 -5.91 16.53
C SER A 139 4.92 -5.75 16.36
N CYS A 140 4.44 -4.55 16.02
CA CYS A 140 3.00 -4.26 15.96
C CYS A 140 2.47 -4.02 14.54
N GLY A 141 3.34 -3.81 13.56
CA GLY A 141 3.01 -3.50 12.17
C GLY A 141 2.60 -2.04 11.94
N TYR A 142 2.45 -1.21 12.98
CA TYR A 142 2.06 0.19 12.79
C TYR A 142 3.20 1.03 12.23
N GLY A 143 2.84 2.02 11.40
CA GLY A 143 3.78 3.04 10.92
C GLY A 143 4.37 3.88 12.05
N TYR A 144 5.56 4.44 11.82
CA TYR A 144 6.12 5.47 12.69
C TYR A 144 5.73 6.87 12.18
N TYR A 145 5.44 7.76 13.11
CA TYR A 145 5.27 9.19 12.84
C TYR A 145 6.40 9.98 13.48
N ARG A 146 6.66 11.18 12.96
CA ARG A 146 7.66 12.08 13.52
C ARG A 146 7.07 12.89 14.68
N GLY A 147 7.71 12.81 15.83
CA GLY A 147 7.53 13.69 16.97
C GLY A 147 8.77 14.55 17.19
N HIS A 148 8.65 15.55 18.06
CA HIS A 148 9.80 16.30 18.55
C HIS A 148 9.67 16.59 20.03
N THR A 149 10.81 16.76 20.68
CA THR A 149 10.91 17.39 22.00
C THR A 149 11.74 18.66 21.87
N THR A 150 11.52 19.61 22.77
CA THR A 150 12.27 20.87 22.82
C THR A 150 13.16 20.85 24.05
N THR A 151 14.45 21.09 23.87
CA THR A 151 15.40 21.17 24.98
C THR A 151 15.29 22.51 25.71
N THR A 152 15.90 22.60 26.89
CA THR A 152 16.00 23.86 27.67
C THR A 152 16.64 24.99 26.85
N ALA A 153 17.59 24.67 25.96
CA ALA A 153 18.21 25.59 25.02
C ALA A 153 17.33 25.93 23.79
N LYS A 154 16.04 25.59 23.80
CA LYS A 154 15.06 25.80 22.71
C LYS A 154 15.38 25.06 21.39
N ASN A 155 16.29 24.09 21.42
CA ASN A 155 16.59 23.27 20.25
C ASN A 155 15.58 22.11 20.13
N LYS A 156 15.17 21.81 18.90
CA LYS A 156 14.22 20.72 18.61
C LYS A 156 14.98 19.44 18.29
N ILE A 157 14.69 18.37 19.02
CA ILE A 157 15.19 17.03 18.74
C ILE A 157 14.04 16.20 18.17
N TYR A 158 14.28 15.58 17.03
CA TYR A 158 13.28 14.81 16.30
C TYR A 158 13.39 13.32 16.57
N TYR A 159 12.24 12.68 16.71
CA TYR A 159 12.13 11.25 16.96
C TYR A 159 11.09 10.62 16.05
N TYR A 160 11.35 9.40 15.60
CA TYR A 160 10.34 8.52 15.06
C TYR A 160 9.67 7.76 16.21
N ARG A 161 8.34 7.86 16.30
CA ARG A 161 7.51 7.18 17.30
C ARG A 161 6.52 6.23 16.64
N CYS A 162 6.44 5.01 17.16
CA CYS A 162 5.47 4.02 16.70
C CYS A 162 4.06 4.46 17.09
N LEU A 163 3.11 4.50 16.14
CA LEU A 163 1.71 4.83 16.42
C LEU A 163 1.10 3.91 17.50
N GLY A 164 1.46 2.63 17.49
CA GLY A 164 1.01 1.66 18.48
C GLY A 164 1.52 1.90 19.91
N SER A 165 2.50 2.78 20.10
CA SER A 165 3.05 3.09 21.43
C SER A 165 2.31 4.24 22.13
N ASP A 166 1.44 4.95 21.41
CA ASP A 166 0.67 6.06 21.96
C ASP A 166 -0.57 5.55 22.70
N ASP A 167 -0.50 5.56 24.03
CA ASP A 167 -1.55 5.08 24.95
C ASP A 167 -2.93 5.70 24.68
N TYR A 168 -2.97 7.03 24.52
CA TYR A 168 -4.20 7.80 24.32
C TYR A 168 -4.97 7.49 23.03
N ARG A 169 -4.38 6.72 22.10
CA ARG A 169 -5.02 6.38 20.81
C ARG A 169 -5.90 5.14 20.88
N TYR A 170 -5.79 4.35 21.94
CA TYR A 170 -6.43 3.05 22.04
C TYR A 170 -7.19 2.94 23.37
N GLU A 171 -8.42 2.43 23.32
CA GLU A 171 -9.27 2.30 24.51
C GLU A 171 -8.68 1.32 25.56
N GLY A 172 -7.89 0.34 25.13
CA GLY A 172 -7.17 -0.60 26.00
C GLY A 172 -5.72 -0.20 26.32
N GLY A 173 -5.35 1.06 26.07
CA GLY A 173 -4.00 1.57 26.25
C GLY A 173 -2.99 1.11 25.18
N ARG A 174 -1.70 1.36 25.43
CA ARG A 174 -0.63 1.13 24.44
C ARG A 174 -0.61 -0.34 23.98
N ILE A 175 -0.58 -0.53 22.68
CA ILE A 175 -0.52 -1.86 22.04
C ILE A 175 0.91 -2.28 21.69
N CYS A 176 1.88 -1.38 21.84
CA CYS A 176 3.28 -1.59 21.53
C CYS A 176 4.19 -0.89 22.55
N ALA A 177 5.28 -1.54 22.92
CA ALA A 177 6.30 -1.00 23.83
C ALA A 177 7.56 -0.47 23.08
N SER A 178 7.46 -0.30 21.76
CA SER A 178 8.56 0.19 20.94
C SER A 178 9.03 1.58 21.40
N LYS A 179 10.34 1.74 21.57
CA LYS A 179 10.97 2.99 22.01
C LYS A 179 11.06 4.00 20.86
N PRO A 180 10.91 5.31 21.14
CA PRO A 180 11.20 6.34 20.15
C PRO A 180 12.64 6.25 19.66
N VAL A 181 12.83 6.34 18.34
CA VAL A 181 14.16 6.32 17.72
C VAL A 181 14.53 7.73 17.28
N ARG A 182 15.76 8.15 17.57
CA ARG A 182 16.28 9.45 17.12
C ARG A 182 16.30 9.53 15.60
N ALA A 183 15.65 10.56 15.06
CA ALA A 183 15.45 10.68 13.61
C ALA A 183 16.77 10.90 12.86
N ASP A 184 17.65 11.72 13.41
CA ASP A 184 18.98 11.98 12.84
C ASP A 184 19.83 10.72 12.75
N TYR A 185 19.87 9.91 13.82
CA TYR A 185 20.62 8.65 13.81
C TYR A 185 20.05 7.66 12.79
N LEU A 186 18.73 7.47 12.77
CA LEU A 186 18.10 6.53 11.85
C LEU A 186 18.23 6.98 10.39
N ASP A 187 18.03 8.26 10.12
CA ASP A 187 18.15 8.84 8.78
C ASP A 187 19.58 8.65 8.24
N THR A 188 20.60 8.90 9.07
CA THR A 188 22.01 8.67 8.70
C THR A 188 22.30 7.20 8.42
N VAL A 189 21.94 6.29 9.33
CA VAL A 189 22.20 4.84 9.15
C VAL A 189 21.54 4.29 7.88
N VAL A 190 20.28 4.65 7.64
CA VAL A 190 19.59 4.19 6.43
C VAL A 190 20.19 4.81 5.18
N TRP A 191 20.53 6.11 5.21
CA TRP A 191 21.14 6.78 4.08
C TRP A 191 22.51 6.20 3.72
N GLU A 192 23.39 6.03 4.71
CA GLU A 192 24.73 5.44 4.54
C GLU A 192 24.66 4.00 4.04
N HIS A 193 23.71 3.20 4.52
CA HIS A 193 23.52 1.85 4.01
C HIS A 193 23.14 1.86 2.52
N ILE A 194 22.23 2.74 2.11
CA ILE A 194 21.79 2.83 0.71
C ILE A 194 22.89 3.42 -0.17
N THR A 195 23.62 4.44 0.26
CA THR A 195 24.74 4.99 -0.51
C THR A 195 25.90 3.99 -0.59
N GLY A 196 26.14 3.19 0.45
CA GLY A 196 27.10 2.08 0.43
C GLY A 196 26.70 0.99 -0.56
N LEU A 197 25.44 0.58 -0.58
CA LEU A 197 24.92 -0.36 -1.59
C LEU A 197 25.03 0.19 -3.01
N LEU A 198 24.73 1.48 -3.21
CA LEU A 198 24.90 2.14 -4.51
C LEU A 198 26.38 2.27 -4.91
N ALA A 199 27.29 2.35 -3.93
CA ALA A 199 28.71 2.51 -4.19
C ALA A 199 29.36 1.23 -4.75
N ASP A 200 28.78 0.07 -4.49
CA ASP A 200 29.23 -1.23 -4.97
C ASP A 200 28.16 -1.93 -5.84
N PRO A 201 28.19 -1.73 -7.17
CA PRO A 201 27.29 -2.40 -8.10
C PRO A 201 27.37 -3.93 -8.04
N ALA A 202 28.48 -4.50 -7.57
CA ALA A 202 28.65 -5.95 -7.45
C ALA A 202 27.78 -6.53 -6.32
N LEU A 203 27.56 -5.80 -5.22
CA LEU A 203 26.63 -6.21 -4.16
C LEU A 203 25.18 -6.19 -4.65
N ILE A 204 24.80 -5.21 -5.47
CA ILE A 204 23.48 -5.16 -6.09
C ILE A 204 23.30 -6.35 -7.03
N ARG A 205 24.31 -6.66 -7.85
CA ARG A 205 24.29 -7.82 -8.75
C ARG A 205 24.19 -9.14 -7.98
N ALA A 206 25.01 -9.32 -6.94
CA ALA A 206 24.98 -10.52 -6.10
C ALA A 206 23.64 -10.70 -5.37
N GLU A 207 23.01 -9.64 -4.88
CA GLU A 207 21.67 -9.71 -4.28
C GLU A 207 20.57 -9.97 -5.33
N ILE A 208 20.71 -9.41 -6.55
CA ILE A 208 19.82 -9.72 -7.68
C ILE A 208 19.94 -11.20 -8.04
N ASP A 209 21.16 -11.70 -8.21
CA ASP A 209 21.46 -13.10 -8.54
C ASP A 209 20.97 -14.02 -7.43
N GLN A 210 21.23 -13.69 -6.16
CA GLN A 210 20.73 -14.45 -5.02
C GLN A 210 19.19 -14.47 -4.99
N ARG A 211 18.51 -13.35 -5.26
CA ARG A 211 17.04 -13.30 -5.32
C ARG A 211 16.47 -14.01 -6.54
N LEU A 212 17.17 -13.98 -7.67
CA LEU A 212 16.81 -14.72 -8.86
C LEU A 212 16.94 -16.21 -8.59
N GLU A 213 18.03 -16.63 -7.97
CA GLU A 213 18.27 -18.01 -7.61
C GLU A 213 17.29 -18.47 -6.53
N HIS A 214 17.02 -17.68 -5.49
CA HIS A 214 15.93 -17.97 -4.56
C HIS A 214 14.55 -18.02 -5.23
N ALA A 215 14.28 -17.15 -6.21
CA ALA A 215 13.05 -17.22 -6.99
C ALA A 215 12.99 -18.43 -7.92
N ARG A 216 14.12 -19.01 -8.35
CA ARG A 216 14.17 -20.27 -9.11
C ARG A 216 14.04 -21.48 -8.20
N THR A 217 14.69 -21.46 -7.04
CA THR A 217 14.84 -22.60 -6.14
C THR A 217 13.70 -22.72 -5.12
N SER A 218 12.95 -21.64 -4.85
CA SER A 218 11.89 -21.63 -3.83
C SER A 218 10.45 -21.71 -4.39
N ASP A 219 10.23 -21.85 -5.70
CA ASP A 219 8.94 -21.51 -6.31
C ASP A 219 7.98 -22.71 -6.55
N PRO A 220 6.70 -22.61 -6.11
CA PRO A 220 5.57 -23.33 -6.70
C PRO A 220 5.53 -23.33 -8.24
N ALA A 221 6.08 -22.31 -8.90
CA ALA A 221 6.13 -22.21 -10.36
C ALA A 221 6.91 -23.36 -11.03
N THR A 222 8.03 -23.81 -10.45
CA THR A 222 8.79 -24.96 -10.99
C THR A 222 7.98 -26.25 -10.85
N ARG A 223 7.31 -26.43 -9.70
CA ARG A 223 6.39 -27.56 -9.49
C ARG A 223 5.18 -27.50 -10.42
N GLU A 224 4.66 -26.31 -10.70
CA GLU A 224 3.54 -26.13 -11.62
C GLU A 224 3.98 -26.35 -13.07
N GLN A 225 5.19 -25.93 -13.46
CA GLN A 225 5.78 -26.23 -14.75
C GLN A 225 5.92 -27.75 -14.94
N ASP A 226 6.49 -28.46 -13.96
CA ASP A 226 6.61 -29.92 -13.99
C ASP A 226 5.24 -30.60 -14.07
N ARG A 227 4.25 -30.08 -13.31
CA ARG A 227 2.87 -30.59 -13.33
C ARG A 227 2.21 -30.41 -14.70
N LEU A 228 2.37 -29.24 -15.32
CA LEU A 228 1.83 -28.92 -16.64
C LEU A 228 2.51 -29.75 -17.73
N GLN A 229 3.84 -29.93 -17.66
CA GLN A 229 4.59 -30.80 -18.56
C GLN A 229 4.12 -32.26 -18.48
N LEU A 230 3.95 -32.80 -17.26
CA LEU A 230 3.45 -34.15 -17.05
C LEU A 230 2.01 -34.31 -17.56
N ALA A 231 1.15 -33.31 -17.34
CA ALA A 231 -0.22 -33.31 -17.84
C ALA A 231 -0.27 -33.28 -19.37
N LEU A 232 0.62 -32.50 -20.01
CA LEU A 232 0.74 -32.44 -21.46
C LEU A 232 1.22 -33.77 -22.05
N ALA A 233 2.25 -34.38 -21.46
CA ALA A 233 2.75 -35.70 -21.87
C ALA A 233 1.66 -36.79 -21.80
N LYS A 234 0.82 -36.76 -20.75
CA LYS A 234 -0.34 -37.65 -20.62
C LYS A 234 -1.38 -37.40 -21.71
N ALA A 235 -1.69 -36.14 -22.00
CA ALA A 235 -2.63 -35.78 -23.07
C ALA A 235 -2.12 -36.21 -24.46
N ASP A 236 -0.82 -36.01 -24.74
CA ASP A 236 -0.17 -36.45 -25.98
C ASP A 236 -0.24 -37.98 -26.12
N THR A 237 0.04 -38.71 -25.03
CA THR A 237 -0.08 -40.18 -25.01
C THR A 237 -1.53 -40.63 -25.28
N SER A 238 -2.52 -39.96 -24.69
CA SER A 238 -3.94 -40.26 -24.94
C SER A 238 -4.34 -39.99 -26.39
N VAL A 239 -3.82 -38.93 -27.01
CA VAL A 239 -4.05 -38.65 -28.44
C VAL A 239 -3.45 -39.75 -29.30
N THR A 240 -2.19 -40.15 -29.04
CA THR A 240 -1.52 -41.23 -29.79
C THR A 240 -2.28 -42.55 -29.67
N ARG A 241 -2.65 -42.97 -28.45
CA ARG A 241 -3.44 -44.20 -28.23
C ARG A 241 -4.79 -44.20 -28.93
N MET A 242 -5.45 -43.04 -29.01
CA MET A 242 -6.73 -42.92 -29.72
C MET A 242 -6.56 -43.10 -31.23
N ILE A 243 -5.43 -42.64 -31.79
CA ILE A 243 -5.09 -42.82 -33.21
C ILE A 243 -4.74 -44.29 -33.48
N GLU A 244 -3.93 -44.91 -32.62
CA GLU A 244 -3.57 -46.33 -32.71
C GLU A 244 -4.81 -47.23 -32.63
N ALA A 245 -5.72 -46.98 -31.68
CA ALA A 245 -6.96 -47.74 -31.55
C ALA A 245 -7.85 -47.67 -32.80
N TYR A 246 -7.85 -46.54 -33.52
CA TYR A 246 -8.55 -46.42 -34.80
C TYR A 246 -7.85 -47.19 -35.92
N GLN A 247 -6.51 -47.14 -35.98
CA GLN A 247 -5.71 -47.90 -36.95
C GLN A 247 -5.89 -49.41 -36.79
N GLU A 248 -6.01 -49.88 -35.55
CA GLU A 248 -6.30 -51.27 -35.19
C GLU A 248 -7.78 -51.65 -35.31
N GLN A 249 -8.64 -50.74 -35.79
CA GLN A 249 -10.09 -50.94 -35.97
C GLN A 249 -10.84 -51.27 -34.67
N LEU A 250 -10.28 -50.92 -33.50
CA LEU A 250 -10.91 -51.12 -32.19
C LEU A 250 -12.00 -50.08 -31.88
N ILE A 251 -12.00 -48.95 -32.60
CA ILE A 251 -13.01 -47.88 -32.49
C ILE A 251 -13.48 -47.42 -33.86
N THR A 252 -14.72 -46.93 -33.92
CA THR A 252 -15.31 -46.39 -35.15
C THR A 252 -14.85 -44.96 -35.42
N ILE A 253 -15.00 -44.53 -36.68
CA ILE A 253 -14.67 -43.15 -37.09
C ILE A 253 -15.55 -42.10 -36.36
N ASP A 254 -16.80 -42.44 -36.04
CA ASP A 254 -17.72 -41.53 -35.35
C ASP A 254 -17.36 -41.38 -33.86
N GLU A 255 -16.91 -42.44 -33.20
CA GLU A 255 -16.36 -42.38 -31.83
C GLU A 255 -15.09 -41.54 -31.77
N LEU A 256 -14.20 -41.68 -32.76
CA LEU A 256 -13.00 -40.86 -32.89
C LEU A 256 -13.36 -39.37 -33.07
N ARG A 257 -14.29 -39.04 -33.96
CA ARG A 257 -14.75 -37.65 -34.19
C ARG A 257 -15.40 -37.03 -32.95
N SER A 258 -16.08 -37.83 -32.14
CA SER A 258 -16.71 -37.37 -30.90
C SER A 258 -15.66 -37.07 -29.80
N ARG A 259 -14.66 -37.94 -29.63
CA ARG A 259 -13.71 -37.86 -28.50
C ARG A 259 -12.43 -37.07 -28.78
N MET A 260 -11.95 -37.04 -30.02
CA MET A 260 -10.70 -36.36 -30.41
C MET A 260 -10.71 -34.83 -30.16
N PRO A 261 -11.80 -34.07 -30.43
CA PRO A 261 -11.82 -32.63 -30.19
C PRO A 261 -11.55 -32.26 -28.73
N GLY A 262 -12.11 -33.01 -27.77
CA GLY A 262 -11.90 -32.75 -26.34
C GLY A 262 -10.44 -32.96 -25.91
N LEU A 263 -9.76 -33.99 -26.42
CA LEU A 263 -8.34 -34.21 -26.14
C LEU A 263 -7.44 -33.14 -26.78
N ARG A 264 -7.73 -32.75 -28.02
CA ARG A 264 -6.98 -31.70 -28.72
C ARG A 264 -7.18 -30.33 -28.05
N ALA A 265 -8.38 -30.01 -27.60
CA ALA A 265 -8.66 -28.80 -26.83
C ALA A 265 -7.88 -28.78 -25.50
N ARG A 266 -7.83 -29.91 -24.79
CA ARG A 266 -7.04 -30.05 -23.56
C ARG A 266 -5.54 -29.90 -23.82
N GLN A 267 -5.02 -30.52 -24.89
CA GLN A 267 -3.62 -30.39 -25.32
C GLN A 267 -3.26 -28.94 -25.65
N ALA A 268 -4.12 -28.24 -26.39
CA ALA A 268 -3.93 -26.83 -26.74
C ALA A 268 -3.96 -25.91 -25.50
N SER A 269 -4.89 -26.15 -24.57
CA SER A 269 -4.97 -25.40 -23.31
C SER A 269 -3.73 -25.58 -22.44
N LEU A 270 -3.24 -26.83 -22.30
CA LEU A 270 -2.03 -27.13 -21.53
C LEU A 270 -0.78 -26.49 -22.16
N ARG A 271 -0.64 -26.53 -23.49
CA ARG A 271 0.45 -25.83 -24.20
C ARG A 271 0.38 -24.33 -24.00
N GLY A 272 -0.80 -23.72 -24.17
CA GLY A 272 -0.97 -22.28 -23.94
C GLY A 272 -0.65 -21.84 -22.51
N GLN A 273 -0.94 -22.67 -21.51
CA GLN A 273 -0.56 -22.41 -20.12
C GLN A 273 0.96 -22.48 -19.91
N LEU A 274 1.62 -23.46 -20.55
CA LEU A 274 3.06 -23.66 -20.47
C LEU A 274 3.84 -22.55 -21.18
N ASP A 275 3.39 -22.15 -22.38
CA ASP A 275 3.95 -21.03 -23.14
C ASP A 275 3.77 -19.71 -22.39
N ALA A 276 2.61 -19.48 -21.77
CA ALA A 276 2.37 -18.30 -20.94
C ALA A 276 3.29 -18.25 -19.72
N LEU A 277 3.54 -19.40 -19.07
CA LEU A 277 4.45 -19.50 -17.94
C LEU A 277 5.91 -19.27 -18.39
N GLN A 278 6.32 -19.85 -19.53
CA GLN A 278 7.66 -19.65 -20.09
C GLN A 278 7.90 -18.21 -20.55
N ALA A 279 6.92 -17.55 -21.16
CA ALA A 279 7.01 -16.14 -21.52
C ALA A 279 7.20 -15.26 -20.27
N GLN A 280 6.49 -15.55 -19.17
CA GLN A 280 6.67 -14.85 -17.89
C GLN A 280 8.07 -15.03 -17.30
N LEU A 281 8.70 -16.20 -17.51
CA LEU A 281 10.07 -16.47 -17.06
C LEU A 281 11.10 -15.81 -17.99
N ALA A 282 10.91 -15.86 -19.30
CA ALA A 282 11.81 -15.28 -20.30
C ALA A 282 11.84 -13.74 -20.24
N ASP A 283 10.69 -13.09 -20.06
CA ASP A 283 10.61 -11.64 -19.84
C ASP A 283 11.37 -11.22 -18.56
N ARG A 284 11.41 -12.10 -17.56
CA ARG A 284 12.13 -11.89 -16.30
C ARG A 284 13.65 -12.07 -16.45
N GLU A 285 14.11 -12.89 -17.40
CA GLU A 285 15.54 -13.05 -17.73
C GLU A 285 16.05 -11.96 -18.68
N ALA A 286 15.26 -11.55 -19.66
CA ALA A 286 15.57 -10.40 -20.52
C ALA A 286 15.69 -9.11 -19.71
N TYR A 287 14.94 -9.01 -18.60
CA TYR A 287 15.04 -7.93 -17.64
C TYR A 287 16.43 -7.81 -16.99
N LEU A 288 17.10 -8.94 -16.72
CA LEU A 288 18.44 -8.95 -16.11
C LEU A 288 19.49 -8.42 -17.09
N LYS A 289 19.31 -8.62 -18.40
CA LYS A 289 20.19 -8.03 -19.41
C LYS A 289 20.02 -6.52 -19.53
N LEU A 290 18.82 -5.99 -19.27
CA LEU A 290 18.60 -4.55 -19.13
C LEU A 290 19.20 -3.99 -17.83
N ALA A 291 19.58 -4.84 -16.88
CA ALA A 291 20.31 -4.44 -15.69
C ALA A 291 21.81 -4.18 -15.96
N ASP A 292 22.33 -4.46 -17.15
CA ASP A 292 23.67 -3.97 -17.53
C ASP A 292 23.65 -2.45 -17.84
N ASP A 293 22.51 -1.89 -18.29
CA ASP A 293 22.27 -0.43 -18.36
C ASP A 293 22.11 0.22 -16.97
N LEU A 294 22.03 -0.58 -15.91
CA LEU A 294 21.88 -0.11 -14.53
C LEU A 294 23.14 0.61 -14.04
N GLU A 295 24.34 0.28 -14.54
CA GLU A 295 25.58 0.92 -14.09
C GLU A 295 25.60 2.43 -14.43
N GLY A 296 25.10 2.82 -15.60
CA GLY A 296 24.97 4.22 -15.99
C GLY A 296 23.97 4.96 -15.08
N PHE A 297 22.84 4.34 -14.78
CA PHE A 297 21.82 4.88 -13.88
C PHE A 297 22.31 4.98 -12.43
N LEU A 298 23.01 3.97 -11.93
CA LEU A 298 23.61 3.94 -10.60
C LEU A 298 24.68 5.02 -10.46
N THR A 299 25.51 5.23 -11.48
CA THR A 299 26.53 6.27 -11.48
C THR A 299 25.91 7.67 -11.41
N GLN A 300 24.85 7.92 -12.20
CA GLN A 300 24.11 9.18 -12.16
C GLN A 300 23.41 9.39 -10.80
N LEU A 301 22.84 8.33 -10.21
CA LEU A 301 22.24 8.38 -8.88
C LEU A 301 23.28 8.65 -7.77
N ARG A 302 24.48 8.08 -7.86
CA ARG A 302 25.57 8.30 -6.89
C ARG A 302 26.02 9.76 -6.89
N HIS A 303 26.21 10.34 -8.09
CA HIS A 303 26.62 11.72 -8.22
C HIS A 303 25.60 12.67 -7.57
N ASN A 304 24.31 12.42 -7.81
CA ASN A 304 23.23 13.21 -7.22
C ASN A 304 23.09 12.96 -5.71
N ALA A 305 23.32 11.74 -5.22
CA ALA A 305 23.21 11.41 -3.80
C ALA A 305 24.24 12.14 -2.91
N ALA A 306 25.43 12.46 -3.43
CA ALA A 306 26.48 13.14 -2.67
C ALA A 306 26.14 14.62 -2.38
N THR A 307 25.42 15.28 -3.28
CA THR A 307 25.03 16.71 -3.17
C THR A 307 23.55 16.91 -2.83
N ALA A 308 22.78 15.83 -2.68
CA ALA A 308 21.33 15.88 -2.61
C ALA A 308 20.79 16.59 -1.37
N ASP A 309 19.79 17.44 -1.60
CA ASP A 309 18.94 17.98 -0.55
C ASP A 309 18.02 16.89 0.06
N VAL A 310 17.32 17.21 1.16
CA VAL A 310 16.47 16.22 1.85
C VAL A 310 15.35 15.68 0.96
N GLU A 311 14.83 16.48 0.02
CA GLU A 311 13.76 16.05 -0.89
C GLU A 311 14.27 15.10 -1.97
N GLU A 312 15.46 15.36 -2.52
CA GLU A 312 16.15 14.49 -3.46
C GLU A 312 16.54 13.17 -2.81
N ARG A 313 17.07 13.20 -1.58
CA ARG A 313 17.33 11.98 -0.79
C ARG A 313 16.05 11.17 -0.58
N GLN A 314 14.93 11.82 -0.29
CA GLN A 314 13.62 11.15 -0.20
C GLN A 314 13.20 10.51 -1.53
N ARG A 315 13.42 11.18 -2.67
CA ARG A 315 13.09 10.62 -4.00
C ARG A 315 13.90 9.34 -4.26
N VAL A 316 15.21 9.38 -4.01
CA VAL A 316 16.10 8.21 -4.15
C VAL A 316 15.63 7.07 -3.25
N LEU A 317 15.35 7.34 -1.97
CA LEU A 317 14.89 6.31 -1.05
C LEU A 317 13.52 5.72 -1.43
N ARG A 318 12.56 6.53 -1.90
CA ARG A 318 11.24 6.03 -2.32
C ARG A 318 11.30 5.11 -3.55
N LEU A 319 12.32 5.28 -4.38
CA LEU A 319 12.60 4.40 -5.52
C LEU A 319 13.23 3.09 -5.07
N LEU A 320 14.25 3.15 -4.21
CA LEU A 320 15.10 1.99 -3.87
C LEU A 320 14.63 1.19 -2.64
N VAL A 321 13.83 1.79 -1.75
CA VAL A 321 13.42 1.18 -0.48
C VAL A 321 11.90 1.03 -0.43
N LYS A 322 11.43 -0.19 -0.16
CA LYS A 322 10.02 -0.54 0.02
C LYS A 322 9.50 0.01 1.35
N ASP A 323 10.21 -0.31 2.41
CA ASP A 323 9.99 0.14 3.78
C ASP A 323 11.16 -0.25 4.70
N VAL A 324 11.20 0.38 5.86
CA VAL A 324 12.18 0.16 6.93
C VAL A 324 11.44 -0.35 8.15
N LEU A 325 11.74 -1.59 8.56
CA LEU A 325 11.15 -2.22 9.74
C LEU A 325 12.06 -2.02 10.94
N ILE A 326 11.54 -1.37 11.97
CA ILE A 326 12.25 -1.15 13.24
C ILE A 326 11.80 -2.23 14.23
N GLY A 327 12.71 -3.13 14.57
CA GLY A 327 12.60 -4.08 15.67
C GLY A 327 13.29 -3.58 16.96
N PRO A 328 13.24 -4.37 18.04
CA PRO A 328 13.87 -4.00 19.32
C PRO A 328 15.40 -3.96 19.23
N GLU A 329 16.02 -4.86 18.45
CA GLU A 329 17.48 -5.03 18.36
C GLU A 329 18.03 -4.86 16.94
N LYS A 330 17.17 -4.95 15.92
CA LYS A 330 17.57 -4.88 14.51
C LYS A 330 16.68 -3.95 13.69
N ILE A 331 17.30 -3.26 12.74
CA ILE A 331 16.62 -2.50 11.70
C ILE A 331 16.71 -3.32 10.42
N THR A 332 15.57 -3.58 9.78
CA THR A 332 15.51 -4.35 8.53
C THR A 332 15.04 -3.43 7.41
N ILE A 333 15.91 -3.20 6.43
CA ILE A 333 15.62 -2.37 5.25
C ILE A 333 15.17 -3.31 4.14
N ARG A 334 13.92 -3.18 3.68
CA ARG A 334 13.42 -3.95 2.54
C ARG A 334 13.58 -3.14 1.26
N HIS A 335 14.36 -3.66 0.33
CA HIS A 335 14.70 -2.98 -0.91
C HIS A 335 13.63 -3.20 -2.00
N ARG A 336 13.29 -2.13 -2.72
CA ARG A 336 12.66 -2.19 -4.05
C ARG A 336 13.80 -2.22 -5.06
N ILE A 337 14.21 -3.42 -5.43
CA ILE A 337 14.93 -3.57 -6.68
C ILE A 337 13.83 -3.45 -7.73
N PRO A 338 13.76 -2.37 -8.53
CA PRO A 338 12.83 -2.36 -9.64
C PRO A 338 13.20 -3.58 -10.47
N LEU A 339 12.31 -4.55 -10.48
CA LEU A 339 12.14 -5.44 -11.61
C LEU A 339 10.97 -4.80 -12.36
N ARG A 340 11.18 -4.21 -13.55
CA ARG A 340 10.05 -3.73 -14.35
C ARG A 340 9.12 -4.93 -14.50
N GLU A 341 7.89 -4.79 -13.99
CA GLU A 341 6.86 -5.79 -14.21
C GLU A 341 6.70 -5.97 -15.73
N PRO A 342 6.83 -7.19 -16.26
CA PRO A 342 6.48 -7.46 -17.65
C PRO A 342 5.04 -6.98 -17.87
N GLY A 343 4.82 -6.17 -18.90
CA GLY A 343 3.47 -5.79 -19.30
C GLY A 343 2.66 -7.04 -19.58
N PRO A 344 1.38 -7.13 -19.18
CA PRO A 344 0.62 -8.34 -19.38
C PRO A 344 0.40 -8.54 -20.89
N ALA A 345 0.96 -9.62 -21.42
CA ALA A 345 0.57 -10.18 -22.70
C ALA A 345 -0.96 -10.31 -22.75
N THR A 346 -1.54 -9.80 -23.81
CA THR A 346 -2.97 -9.78 -24.12
C THR A 346 -3.58 -11.17 -23.99
N ARG A 347 -4.28 -11.42 -22.88
CA ARG A 347 -5.17 -12.58 -22.75
C ARG A 347 -6.50 -12.26 -23.43
N HIS A 348 -6.71 -12.84 -24.61
CA HIS A 348 -8.06 -12.99 -25.17
C HIS A 348 -8.89 -13.85 -24.20
N ARG A 349 -10.10 -13.37 -23.88
CA ARG A 349 -11.05 -14.03 -22.99
C ARG A 349 -12.30 -14.31 -23.81
N ASP A 350 -12.55 -15.58 -24.11
CA ASP A 350 -13.88 -16.04 -24.51
C ASP A 350 -14.67 -16.55 -23.29
N PRO A 351 -16.02 -16.44 -23.31
CA PRO A 351 -16.89 -16.68 -22.16
C PRO A 351 -17.44 -18.11 -22.12
N HIS A 352 -17.86 -18.52 -20.92
CA HIS A 352 -18.53 -19.77 -20.52
C HIS A 352 -17.62 -20.92 -20.05
N THR A 353 -17.57 -21.12 -18.73
CA THR A 353 -18.40 -22.12 -18.02
C THR A 353 -18.15 -22.02 -16.51
N ASP A 354 -19.24 -21.95 -15.74
CA ASP A 354 -19.25 -22.05 -14.28
C ASP A 354 -18.90 -23.47 -13.83
N THR A 355 -18.23 -23.61 -12.69
CA THR A 355 -18.60 -24.47 -11.54
C THR A 355 -17.56 -24.26 -10.42
N GLU A 356 -18.08 -23.89 -9.24
CA GLU A 356 -17.68 -24.22 -7.84
C GLU A 356 -16.29 -24.87 -7.61
N SER A 357 -15.51 -24.63 -6.56
CA SER A 357 -15.59 -23.87 -5.31
C SER A 357 -14.25 -24.19 -4.61
N ASP A 358 -13.59 -23.24 -3.97
CA ASP A 358 -12.95 -23.55 -2.68
C ASP A 358 -12.57 -22.28 -1.93
N GLU A 359 -13.04 -22.26 -0.70
CA GLU A 359 -13.07 -21.17 0.24
C GLU A 359 -11.67 -20.91 0.84
N LYS A 360 -11.28 -19.65 0.89
CA LYS A 360 -10.52 -19.15 2.04
C LYS A 360 -10.88 -17.71 2.31
N GLY A 361 -11.78 -17.54 3.27
CA GLY A 361 -12.34 -16.27 3.71
C GLY A 361 -11.27 -15.30 4.20
N ASP A 362 -11.24 -14.12 3.59
CA ASP A 362 -10.53 -12.95 4.09
C ASP A 362 -11.50 -12.16 4.99
N HIS A 363 -11.47 -12.48 6.29
CA HIS A 363 -12.20 -11.72 7.30
C HIS A 363 -11.36 -10.53 7.79
N GLY A 364 -11.84 -9.32 7.51
CA GLY A 364 -11.42 -8.09 8.20
C GLY A 364 -11.73 -8.15 9.71
N PRO A 365 -11.05 -7.34 10.56
CA PRO A 365 -11.28 -5.89 10.53
C PRO A 365 -10.05 -4.99 10.81
N GLY A 366 -10.13 -3.74 10.31
CA GLY A 366 -9.86 -2.53 11.10
C GLY A 366 -8.43 -2.16 11.47
N SER A 367 -7.69 -1.51 10.57
CA SER A 367 -7.05 -0.19 10.79
C SER A 367 -6.11 0.14 9.62
N LEU A 368 -6.35 1.29 8.97
CA LEU A 368 -5.63 1.79 7.78
C LEU A 368 -4.16 2.22 8.04
N LEU A 369 -3.51 1.69 9.07
CA LEU A 369 -2.15 2.08 9.49
C LEU A 369 -1.23 0.87 9.76
N ARG A 370 -1.70 -0.36 9.48
CA ARG A 370 -0.94 -1.59 9.71
C ARG A 370 -0.27 -2.06 8.42
N TRP A 371 1.05 -2.08 8.43
CA TRP A 371 1.91 -2.63 7.38
C TRP A 371 1.93 -4.16 7.45
N GLY A 372 1.79 -4.82 6.29
CA GLY A 372 2.09 -6.25 6.08
C GLY A 372 1.44 -7.23 7.05
N ARG A 373 0.26 -7.76 6.72
CA ARG A 373 -0.18 -9.05 7.26
C ARG A 373 0.30 -10.14 6.31
N ASP A 374 1.42 -10.76 6.64
CA ASP A 374 1.79 -12.11 6.13
C ASP A 374 2.50 -12.95 7.21
N GLN A 375 2.42 -12.58 8.49
CA GLN A 375 2.94 -13.43 9.57
C GLN A 375 1.92 -13.59 10.71
N PRO A 376 1.62 -14.83 11.13
CA PRO A 376 0.83 -15.09 12.32
C PRO A 376 1.62 -14.68 13.57
N ARG A 377 0.93 -14.09 14.55
CA ARG A 377 1.52 -13.76 15.85
C ARG A 377 1.61 -15.01 16.72
N PRO A 378 2.68 -15.20 17.53
CA PRO A 378 2.59 -16.02 18.73
C PRO A 378 1.72 -15.31 19.75
N THR A 379 0.66 -15.98 20.20
CA THR A 379 -0.19 -15.55 21.31
C THR A 379 0.50 -15.86 22.63
N GLU A 380 1.31 -14.94 23.14
CA GLU A 380 1.68 -14.95 24.55
C GLU A 380 1.25 -13.63 25.19
N ARG A 381 0.12 -13.70 25.91
CA ARG A 381 -0.27 -12.65 26.86
C ARG A 381 0.60 -12.84 28.10
N GLY A 382 1.63 -12.00 28.25
CA GLY A 382 2.31 -11.86 29.54
C GLY A 382 1.36 -11.30 30.60
N PRO A 383 1.49 -11.68 31.88
CA PRO A 383 0.56 -11.29 32.93
C PRO A 383 0.66 -9.78 33.22
N PRO A 384 -0.45 -9.13 33.63
CA PRO A 384 -0.41 -7.75 34.10
C PRO A 384 0.42 -7.69 35.39
N ARG A 385 1.40 -6.77 35.44
CA ARG A 385 2.06 -6.43 36.71
C ARG A 385 1.16 -5.45 37.47
N ASP A 386 0.76 -5.85 38.67
CA ASP A 386 0.10 -5.01 39.64
C ASP A 386 0.97 -3.80 40.00
N GLY A 387 0.54 -2.62 39.56
CA GLY A 387 1.08 -1.33 39.96
C GLY A 387 -0.04 -0.52 40.57
N ALA A 388 -0.25 -0.68 41.87
CA ALA A 388 -1.18 0.12 42.65
C ALA A 388 -0.80 1.61 42.59
N GLY A 389 -1.70 2.43 42.04
CA GLY A 389 -1.60 3.88 42.04
C GLY A 389 -2.99 4.49 42.19
N ARG A 390 -3.47 4.59 43.44
CA ARG A 390 -4.77 5.18 43.78
C ARG A 390 -4.87 6.62 43.28
N ARG A 391 -5.93 6.96 42.54
CA ARG A 391 -6.49 8.32 42.48
C ARG A 391 -7.99 8.23 42.75
N GLY A 392 -8.41 8.76 43.90
CA GLY A 392 -9.81 8.87 44.28
C GLY A 392 -10.54 9.97 43.48
N PRO A 393 -11.88 9.91 43.40
CA PRO A 393 -12.67 10.80 42.56
C PRO A 393 -12.90 12.17 43.21
N LEU A 394 -12.74 13.23 42.41
CA LEU A 394 -13.11 14.61 42.75
C LEU A 394 -14.62 14.80 42.53
N LEU A 395 -15.34 15.18 43.58
CA LEU A 395 -16.74 15.60 43.57
C LEU A 395 -16.89 17.06 43.06
N PRO A 396 -18.06 17.43 42.52
CA PRO A 396 -18.26 18.71 41.82
C PRO A 396 -18.64 19.87 42.75
N SER A 397 -18.09 21.05 42.44
CA SER A 397 -18.35 22.35 43.08
C SER A 397 -19.78 22.84 42.85
N ARG A 398 -20.52 23.13 43.93
CA ARG A 398 -21.77 23.90 43.94
C ARG A 398 -21.52 25.29 44.54
N ALA A 399 -22.09 26.30 43.89
CA ALA A 399 -22.11 27.70 44.32
C ALA A 399 -23.27 27.99 45.30
N SER A 400 -23.02 28.87 46.28
CA SER A 400 -24.02 29.74 46.96
C SER A 400 -23.26 30.64 47.95
N GLN A 401 -23.12 31.93 47.66
CA GLN A 401 -23.95 33.05 48.15
C GLN A 401 -23.67 33.48 49.60
N CYS A 402 -23.39 34.78 49.68
CA CYS A 402 -23.09 35.60 50.84
C CYS A 402 -24.21 35.58 51.90
N ARG A 403 -23.83 35.73 53.18
CA ARG A 403 -24.61 36.49 54.17
C ARG A 403 -23.70 37.07 55.25
N ASP A 404 -24.06 38.29 55.61
CA ASP A 404 -23.46 39.21 56.57
C ASP A 404 -23.39 38.69 58.00
N GLY A 405 -22.47 39.29 58.77
CA GLY A 405 -22.41 39.17 60.23
C GLY A 405 -21.13 39.81 60.77
N GLY A 406 -21.18 41.12 60.99
CA GLY A 406 -20.02 41.92 61.40
C GLY A 406 -19.75 41.98 62.90
N SER A 407 -18.85 42.93 63.20
CA SER A 407 -18.48 43.56 64.48
C SER A 407 -17.35 42.91 65.30
N GLY A 408 -16.31 43.74 65.58
CA GLY A 408 -15.37 43.53 66.69
C GLY A 408 -13.88 43.80 66.40
N LEU A 409 -13.48 45.05 66.20
CA LEU A 409 -12.13 45.55 66.56
C LEU A 409 -12.12 45.84 68.08
N PRO A 410 -10.99 45.84 68.83
CA PRO A 410 -9.68 46.50 68.55
C PRO A 410 -8.48 45.56 68.85
N GLY A 411 -7.20 45.86 68.70
CA GLY A 411 -6.36 47.06 68.57
C GLY A 411 -4.87 46.58 68.60
N PRO A 412 -3.88 47.45 68.35
CA PRO A 412 -2.55 47.06 67.89
C PRO A 412 -1.53 46.87 69.03
N GLY A 413 -0.56 45.96 68.86
CA GLY A 413 0.56 45.83 69.81
C GLY A 413 1.66 44.86 69.42
N GLN A 414 2.81 45.43 69.02
CA GLN A 414 4.19 45.00 69.32
C GLN A 414 4.72 43.68 68.70
N ILE A 415 5.65 43.75 67.73
CA ILE A 415 7.14 43.73 67.88
C ILE A 415 7.71 42.35 68.25
N ARG A 416 8.54 41.81 67.32
CA ARG A 416 9.60 40.77 67.45
C ARG A 416 9.12 39.37 67.88
N ARG A 417 9.46 38.27 67.21
CA ARG A 417 10.69 37.84 66.51
C ARG A 417 10.33 36.96 65.32
#